data_AF-A0A2V5UGP3-F1
#
_entry.id   AF-A0A2V5UGP3-F1
#
_cell.length_a   1.000
_cell.length_b   1.000
_cell.length_c   1.000
_cell.angle_alpha   90.00
_cell.angle_beta   90.00
_cell.angle_gamma   90.00
#
_symmetry.space_group_name_H-M   'P 1'
#
loop_
_entity.id
_entity.type
_entity.pdbx_description
1 polymer ?
#
loop_
_entity_poly.entity_id
_entity_poly.type
_entity_poly.pdbx_seq_one_letter_code
_entity_poly.pdbx_strand_id
1 'polypeptide(L)'
;VSDLRDAQVRLQTLIQLREETTKNSKKNPFERVEELLSLERESFSAAFTGWQKQAIPQLERVETRLLKWPLEDAAWKQICGAVAKIYKRGQRGLAKTINDPEPENFHAWRKRVKDLWYQLRILQPLNRVVLTEMAHDEEVLGELLGREHDLDFLWARLEKENSDEALRDELAQLQKLIRKRGKRLRTNALELGRRFYAEPAKAFAKRISIFVAKRT
;
A
#
# COMPACT_ATOMS: atom_id res chain seq x y z
N VAL A 1 -9.22 -9.23 -13.39
CA VAL A 1 -8.54 -9.40 -12.08
C VAL A 1 -8.87 -8.25 -11.12
N SER A 2 -9.19 -7.04 -11.61
CA SER A 2 -9.47 -5.88 -10.74
C SER A 2 -10.71 -6.06 -9.88
N ASP A 3 -11.88 -6.36 -10.45
CA ASP A 3 -13.15 -6.23 -9.72
C ASP A 3 -13.32 -7.19 -8.54
N LEU A 4 -12.90 -8.46 -8.69
CA LEU A 4 -12.91 -9.42 -7.58
C LEU A 4 -11.95 -9.00 -6.45
N ARG A 5 -10.76 -8.54 -6.81
CA ARG A 5 -9.78 -8.04 -5.83
C ARG A 5 -10.34 -6.81 -5.12
N ASP A 6 -10.94 -5.90 -5.87
CA ASP A 6 -11.48 -4.66 -5.37
C ASP A 6 -12.64 -4.92 -4.39
N ALA A 7 -13.57 -5.81 -4.73
CA ALA A 7 -14.63 -6.25 -3.81
C ALA A 7 -14.07 -6.96 -2.56
N GLN A 8 -13.04 -7.82 -2.72
CA GLN A 8 -12.36 -8.44 -1.59
C GLN A 8 -11.71 -7.41 -0.66
N VAL A 9 -11.03 -6.39 -1.19
CA VAL A 9 -10.40 -5.33 -0.41
C VAL A 9 -11.44 -4.57 0.40
N ARG A 10 -12.59 -4.22 -0.19
CA ARG A 10 -13.68 -3.52 0.53
C ARG A 10 -14.22 -4.36 1.68
N LEU A 11 -14.55 -5.63 1.43
CA LEU A 11 -15.07 -6.53 2.46
C LEU A 11 -14.06 -6.72 3.60
N GLN A 12 -12.79 -6.95 3.29
CA GLN A 12 -11.74 -7.08 4.29
C GLN A 12 -11.54 -5.79 5.10
N THR A 13 -11.65 -4.62 4.46
CA THR A 13 -11.56 -3.33 5.15
C THR A 13 -12.69 -3.15 6.15
N LEU A 14 -13.92 -3.53 5.80
CA LEU A 14 -15.06 -3.52 6.71
C LEU A 14 -14.84 -4.46 7.90
N ILE A 15 -14.39 -5.70 7.63
CA ILE A 15 -14.12 -6.69 8.69
C ILE A 15 -13.07 -6.17 9.67
N GLN A 16 -11.98 -5.57 9.18
CA GLN A 16 -10.96 -4.97 10.04
C GLN A 16 -11.50 -3.80 10.87
N LEU A 17 -12.34 -2.93 10.29
CA LEU A 17 -12.99 -1.84 11.01
C LEU A 17 -13.90 -2.35 12.12
N ARG A 18 -14.67 -3.41 11.82
CA ARG A 18 -15.55 -4.08 12.79
C ARG A 18 -14.74 -4.65 13.94
N GLU A 19 -13.74 -5.49 13.67
CA GLU A 19 -12.92 -6.16 14.69
C GLU A 19 -12.21 -5.17 15.63
N GLU A 20 -11.74 -4.03 15.10
CA GLU A 20 -11.14 -2.98 15.91
C GLU A 20 -12.17 -2.25 16.81
N THR A 21 -13.44 -2.23 16.42
CA THR A 21 -14.54 -1.56 17.12
C THR A 21 -15.24 -2.48 18.13
N THR A 22 -15.36 -3.78 17.82
CA THR A 22 -16.13 -4.76 18.61
C THR A 22 -15.29 -5.53 19.62
N LYS A 23 -14.09 -5.05 19.98
CA LYS A 23 -13.19 -5.73 20.96
C LYS A 23 -13.88 -6.16 22.27
N ASN A 24 -15.04 -5.59 22.62
CA ASN A 24 -15.84 -5.93 23.80
C ASN A 24 -17.33 -6.29 23.52
N SER A 25 -17.74 -6.52 22.27
CA SER A 25 -19.15 -6.83 21.92
C SER A 25 -19.26 -7.93 20.87
N LYS A 26 -20.19 -8.89 21.06
CA LYS A 26 -20.45 -9.97 20.10
C LYS A 26 -21.37 -9.56 18.94
N LYS A 27 -22.02 -8.40 19.01
CA LYS A 27 -23.01 -7.99 18.01
C LYS A 27 -22.34 -7.25 16.85
N ASN A 28 -22.63 -7.65 15.62
CA ASN A 28 -22.16 -6.97 14.42
C ASN A 28 -22.96 -5.67 14.21
N PRO A 29 -22.35 -4.47 14.29
CA PRO A 29 -23.06 -3.22 14.06
C PRO A 29 -23.24 -2.90 12.56
N PHE A 30 -22.65 -3.68 11.66
CA PHE A 30 -22.63 -3.44 10.21
C PHE A 30 -23.13 -4.64 9.39
N GLU A 31 -24.12 -5.36 9.92
CA GLU A 31 -24.59 -6.63 9.35
C GLU A 31 -25.08 -6.48 7.91
N ARG A 32 -25.87 -5.44 7.62
CA ARG A 32 -26.43 -5.21 6.29
C ARG A 32 -25.35 -4.77 5.30
N VAL A 33 -24.44 -3.89 5.72
CA VAL A 33 -23.31 -3.47 4.86
C VAL A 33 -22.36 -4.65 4.58
N GLU A 34 -22.13 -5.52 5.55
CA GLU A 34 -21.31 -6.73 5.37
C GLU A 34 -21.96 -7.72 4.41
N GLU A 35 -23.27 -7.93 4.51
CA GLU A 35 -24.02 -8.75 3.56
C GLU A 35 -23.94 -8.18 2.13
N LEU A 36 -24.17 -6.88 1.95
CA LEU A 36 -24.05 -6.19 0.67
C LEU A 36 -22.67 -6.42 0.01
N LEU A 37 -21.58 -6.19 0.76
CA LEU A 37 -20.22 -6.36 0.22
C LEU A 37 -19.87 -7.84 -0.02
N SER A 38 -20.43 -8.76 0.77
CA SER A 38 -20.24 -10.19 0.59
C SER A 38 -20.90 -10.67 -0.70
N LEU A 39 -22.13 -10.25 -0.95
CA LEU A 39 -22.85 -10.54 -2.20
C LEU A 39 -22.16 -9.93 -3.42
N GLU A 40 -21.64 -8.70 -3.32
CA GLU A 40 -20.84 -8.07 -4.37
C GLU A 40 -19.61 -8.93 -4.72
N ARG A 41 -18.84 -9.35 -3.71
CA ARG A 41 -17.66 -10.19 -3.90
C ARG A 41 -17.99 -11.55 -4.52
N GLU A 42 -19.06 -12.20 -4.07
CA GLU A 42 -19.51 -13.49 -4.59
C GLU A 42 -19.91 -13.41 -6.07
N SER A 43 -20.61 -12.33 -6.43
CA SER A 43 -21.00 -12.05 -7.83
C SER A 43 -19.78 -11.95 -8.74
N PHE A 44 -18.73 -11.25 -8.31
CA PHE A 44 -17.47 -11.19 -9.06
C PHE A 44 -16.69 -12.50 -9.04
N SER A 45 -16.75 -13.28 -7.96
CA SER A 45 -16.05 -14.56 -7.85
C SER A 45 -16.59 -15.57 -8.86
N ALA A 46 -17.91 -15.64 -9.04
CA ALA A 46 -18.55 -16.50 -10.03
C ALA A 46 -18.11 -16.15 -11.46
N ALA A 47 -17.97 -14.86 -11.76
CA ALA A 47 -17.49 -14.37 -13.06
C ALA A 47 -15.98 -14.59 -13.29
N PHE A 48 -15.21 -14.88 -12.24
CA PHE A 48 -13.75 -14.95 -12.30
C PHE A 48 -13.18 -16.37 -12.45
N THR A 49 -14.00 -17.36 -12.80
CA THR A 49 -13.53 -18.75 -12.97
C THR A 49 -12.57 -18.90 -14.17
N GLY A 50 -11.53 -19.74 -14.02
CA GLY A 50 -10.58 -20.04 -15.10
C GLY A 50 -9.49 -19.00 -15.36
N TRP A 51 -9.35 -17.96 -14.52
CA TRP A 51 -8.34 -16.91 -14.65
C TRP A 51 -6.90 -17.41 -14.74
N GLN A 52 -6.59 -18.57 -14.13
CA GLN A 52 -5.25 -19.17 -14.16
C GLN A 52 -4.79 -19.44 -15.60
N LYS A 53 -5.71 -19.79 -16.51
CA LYS A 53 -5.41 -20.03 -17.93
C LYS A 53 -4.83 -18.80 -18.63
N GLN A 54 -5.13 -17.60 -18.14
CA GLN A 54 -4.57 -16.35 -18.65
C GLN A 54 -3.35 -15.90 -17.84
N ALA A 55 -3.38 -16.07 -16.52
CA ALA A 55 -2.31 -15.58 -15.63
C ALA A 55 -1.02 -16.39 -15.76
N ILE A 56 -1.09 -17.72 -15.87
CA ILE A 56 0.10 -18.59 -15.95
C ILE A 56 0.97 -18.19 -17.16
N PRO A 57 0.47 -18.14 -18.41
CA PRO A 57 1.28 -17.74 -19.56
C PRO A 57 1.84 -16.32 -19.45
N GLN A 58 1.12 -15.41 -18.78
CA GLN A 58 1.62 -14.04 -18.55
C GLN A 58 2.80 -14.02 -17.58
N LEU A 59 2.74 -14.81 -16.50
CA LEU A 59 3.83 -14.94 -15.53
C LEU A 59 5.05 -15.61 -16.14
N GLU A 60 4.88 -16.67 -16.93
CA GLU A 60 5.97 -17.35 -17.66
C GLU A 60 6.69 -16.40 -18.64
N ARG A 61 5.94 -15.52 -19.33
CA ARG A 61 6.52 -14.47 -20.18
C ARG A 61 7.32 -13.45 -19.38
N VAL A 62 6.84 -13.08 -18.19
CA VAL A 62 7.57 -12.16 -17.30
C VAL A 62 8.86 -12.82 -16.82
N GLU A 63 8.80 -14.08 -16.39
CA GLU A 63 9.98 -14.86 -15.99
C GLU A 63 11.02 -14.95 -17.11
N THR A 64 10.59 -15.34 -18.32
CA THR A 64 11.46 -15.41 -19.50
C THR A 64 12.13 -14.07 -19.82
N ARG A 65 11.41 -12.95 -19.63
CA ARG A 65 11.94 -11.61 -19.85
C ARG A 65 12.93 -11.20 -18.76
N LEU A 66 12.67 -11.56 -17.51
CA LEU A 66 13.56 -11.26 -16.37
C LEU A 66 14.92 -11.94 -16.55
N LEU A 67 14.95 -13.18 -17.04
CA LEU A 67 16.19 -13.93 -17.33
C LEU A 67 17.06 -13.27 -18.42
N LYS A 68 16.48 -12.41 -19.26
CA LYS A 68 17.18 -11.71 -20.36
C LYS A 68 17.59 -10.28 -20.02
N TRP A 69 17.43 -9.85 -18.76
CA TRP A 69 17.84 -8.50 -18.37
C TRP A 69 19.37 -8.37 -18.38
N PRO A 70 19.94 -7.32 -19.01
CA PRO A 70 21.38 -7.10 -19.05
C PRO A 70 21.87 -6.53 -17.72
N LEU A 71 21.77 -7.33 -16.64
CA LEU A 71 22.17 -6.93 -15.30
C LEU A 71 23.69 -6.90 -15.14
N GLU A 72 24.43 -7.65 -15.97
CA GLU A 72 25.89 -7.69 -16.00
C GLU A 72 26.51 -6.35 -16.39
N ASP A 73 25.81 -5.58 -17.24
CA ASP A 73 26.22 -4.24 -17.67
C ASP A 73 25.86 -3.14 -16.66
N ALA A 74 25.13 -3.47 -15.59
CA ALA A 74 24.64 -2.50 -14.63
C ALA A 74 25.77 -2.03 -13.70
N ALA A 75 26.26 -0.81 -13.93
CA ALA A 75 27.27 -0.21 -13.07
C ALA A 75 26.67 0.17 -11.70
N TRP A 76 27.43 -0.05 -10.63
CA TRP A 76 26.99 0.27 -9.27
C TRP A 76 26.58 1.75 -9.08
N LYS A 77 27.24 2.65 -9.82
CA LYS A 77 26.88 4.08 -9.89
C LYS A 77 25.45 4.30 -10.41
N GLN A 78 24.99 3.50 -11.38
CA GLN A 78 23.63 3.58 -11.91
C GLN A 78 22.61 3.11 -10.86
N ILE A 79 22.91 2.02 -10.13
CA ILE A 79 22.05 1.52 -9.05
C ILE A 79 21.92 2.55 -7.93
N CYS A 80 23.03 3.11 -7.44
CA CYS A 80 23.00 4.17 -6.44
C CYS A 80 22.23 5.42 -6.93
N GLY A 81 22.39 5.77 -8.22
CA GLY A 81 21.63 6.85 -8.84
C GLY A 81 20.12 6.58 -8.88
N ALA A 82 19.71 5.34 -9.20
CA ALA A 82 18.32 4.92 -9.20
C ALA A 82 17.69 4.98 -7.80
N VAL A 83 18.44 4.53 -6.79
CA VAL A 83 18.01 4.59 -5.38
C VAL A 83 17.88 6.04 -4.90
N ALA A 84 18.88 6.89 -5.17
CA ALA A 84 18.80 8.32 -4.84
C ALA A 84 17.56 8.97 -5.49
N LYS A 85 17.27 8.62 -6.74
CA LYS A 85 16.13 9.15 -7.49
C LYS A 85 14.81 8.70 -6.89
N ILE A 86 14.65 7.44 -6.50
CA ILE A 86 13.40 6.97 -5.91
C ILE A 86 13.19 7.53 -4.50
N TYR A 87 14.25 7.58 -3.69
CA TYR A 87 14.20 8.17 -2.36
C TYR A 87 13.77 9.65 -2.45
N LYS A 88 14.38 10.43 -3.35
CA LYS A 88 13.98 11.83 -3.60
C LYS A 88 12.53 11.97 -4.07
N ARG A 89 12.01 11.01 -4.83
CA ARG A 89 10.58 10.98 -5.21
C ARG A 89 9.69 10.70 -4.01
N GLY A 90 10.10 9.82 -3.10
CA GLY A 90 9.45 9.60 -1.80
C GLY A 90 9.42 10.88 -0.96
N GLN A 91 10.56 11.58 -0.82
CA GLN A 91 10.65 12.88 -0.12
C GLN A 91 9.70 13.93 -0.71
N ARG A 92 9.65 14.04 -2.03
CA ARG A 92 8.72 14.96 -2.73
C ARG A 92 7.26 14.56 -2.54
N GLY A 93 6.97 13.25 -2.55
CA GLY A 93 5.65 12.73 -2.23
C GLY A 93 5.20 13.14 -0.83
N LEU A 94 6.03 12.88 0.18
CA LEU A 94 5.80 13.31 1.56
C LEU A 94 5.57 14.82 1.65
N ALA A 95 6.46 15.64 1.08
CA ALA A 95 6.33 17.09 1.12
C ALA A 95 5.03 17.58 0.46
N LYS A 96 4.63 16.98 -0.66
CA LYS A 96 3.36 17.28 -1.32
C LYS A 96 2.18 16.92 -0.42
N THR A 97 2.16 15.72 0.15
CA THR A 97 1.10 15.25 1.05
C THR A 97 0.99 16.10 2.33
N ILE A 98 2.11 16.62 2.86
CA ILE A 98 2.08 17.54 4.00
C ILE A 98 1.40 18.86 3.64
N ASN A 99 1.72 19.41 2.46
CA ASN A 99 1.20 20.71 2.03
C ASN A 99 -0.26 20.61 1.55
N ASP A 100 -0.64 19.46 1.00
CA ASP A 100 -1.92 19.21 0.36
C ASP A 100 -2.39 17.78 0.74
N PRO A 101 -3.02 17.60 1.91
CA PRO A 101 -3.32 16.28 2.50
C PRO A 101 -4.57 15.62 1.91
N GLU A 102 -4.71 15.66 0.58
CA GLU A 102 -5.79 15.01 -0.17
C GLU A 102 -5.53 13.51 -0.41
N PRO A 103 -6.58 12.66 -0.47
CA PRO A 103 -6.46 11.21 -0.70
C PRO A 103 -5.57 10.84 -1.89
N GLU A 104 -5.64 11.59 -2.99
CA GLU A 104 -4.85 11.37 -4.20
C GLU A 104 -3.36 11.53 -3.93
N ASN A 105 -2.98 12.47 -3.06
CA ASN A 105 -1.58 12.70 -2.70
C ASN A 105 -1.04 11.61 -1.77
N PHE A 106 -1.85 11.12 -0.81
CA PHE A 106 -1.50 9.94 0.00
C PHE A 106 -1.31 8.70 -0.90
N HIS A 107 -2.24 8.47 -1.83
CA HIS A 107 -2.16 7.36 -2.77
C HIS A 107 -0.94 7.48 -3.72
N ALA A 108 -0.65 8.68 -4.23
CA ALA A 108 0.52 8.92 -5.07
C ALA A 108 1.84 8.72 -4.30
N TRP A 109 1.91 9.18 -3.06
CA TRP A 109 3.07 8.98 -2.19
C TRP A 109 3.28 7.48 -1.89
N ARG A 110 2.21 6.73 -1.62
CA ARG A 110 2.27 5.28 -1.42
C ARG A 110 2.95 4.54 -2.57
N LYS A 111 2.70 4.94 -3.83
CA LYS A 111 3.39 4.36 -4.99
C LYS A 111 4.90 4.56 -4.91
N ARG A 112 5.36 5.72 -4.43
CA ARG A 112 6.79 6.02 -4.28
C ARG A 112 7.42 5.20 -3.14
N VAL A 113 6.70 5.05 -2.03
CA VAL A 113 7.10 4.18 -0.90
C VAL A 113 7.24 2.73 -1.37
N LYS A 114 6.26 2.20 -2.11
CA LYS A 114 6.34 0.84 -2.65
C LYS A 114 7.52 0.65 -3.62
N ASP A 115 7.78 1.62 -4.49
CA ASP A 115 8.95 1.55 -5.38
C ASP A 115 10.27 1.47 -4.59
N LEU A 116 10.45 2.28 -3.54
CA LEU A 116 11.65 2.24 -2.72
C LEU A 116 11.74 0.95 -1.90
N TRP A 117 10.64 0.49 -1.30
CA TRP A 117 10.56 -0.80 -0.62
C TRP A 117 11.06 -1.96 -1.49
N TYR A 118 10.58 -2.05 -2.74
CA TYR A 118 11.05 -3.09 -3.67
C TYR A 118 12.55 -2.97 -3.98
N GLN A 119 13.07 -1.76 -4.16
CA GLN A 119 14.51 -1.57 -4.36
C GLN A 119 15.31 -2.02 -3.13
N LEU A 120 14.88 -1.65 -1.93
CA LEU A 120 15.54 -2.07 -0.69
C LEU A 120 15.53 -3.58 -0.52
N ARG A 121 14.42 -4.25 -0.85
CA ARG A 121 14.32 -5.72 -0.87
C ARG A 121 15.33 -6.38 -1.82
N ILE A 122 15.50 -5.82 -3.02
CA ILE A 122 16.50 -6.32 -3.99
C ILE A 122 17.92 -6.14 -3.42
N LEU A 123 18.16 -5.04 -2.70
CA LEU A 123 19.48 -4.70 -2.17
C LEU A 123 19.80 -5.37 -0.82
N GLN A 124 18.82 -5.98 -0.14
CA GLN A 124 18.99 -6.65 1.16
C GLN A 124 20.25 -7.52 1.29
N PRO A 125 20.66 -8.31 0.28
CA PRO A 125 21.87 -9.14 0.37
C PRO A 125 23.16 -8.35 0.67
N LEU A 126 23.24 -7.06 0.30
CA LEU A 126 24.44 -6.24 0.48
C LEU A 126 24.75 -5.94 1.94
N ASN A 127 23.71 -5.75 2.75
CA ASN A 127 23.82 -5.63 4.20
C ASN A 127 22.48 -6.02 4.81
N ARG A 128 22.37 -7.29 5.22
CA ARG A 128 21.09 -7.85 5.67
C ARG A 128 20.56 -7.15 6.91
N VAL A 129 21.41 -6.72 7.84
CA VAL A 129 20.97 -6.06 9.07
C VAL A 129 20.34 -4.70 8.74
N VAL A 130 21.09 -3.81 8.09
CA VAL A 130 20.65 -2.43 7.89
C VAL A 130 19.53 -2.33 6.85
N LEU A 131 19.63 -3.06 5.74
CA LEU A 131 18.68 -2.94 4.63
C LEU A 131 17.37 -3.69 4.89
N THR A 132 17.36 -4.69 5.77
CA THR A 132 16.10 -5.33 6.20
C THR A 132 15.28 -4.38 7.06
N GLU A 133 15.92 -3.72 8.04
CA GLU A 133 15.23 -2.73 8.89
C GLU A 133 14.67 -1.57 8.05
N MET A 134 15.44 -1.04 7.09
CA MET A 134 14.92 0.01 6.20
C MET A 134 13.74 -0.47 5.34
N ALA A 135 13.84 -1.69 4.81
CA ALA A 135 12.74 -2.26 4.03
C ALA A 135 11.50 -2.46 4.92
N HIS A 136 11.68 -2.82 6.19
CA HIS A 136 10.59 -2.94 7.15
C HIS A 136 9.94 -1.58 7.46
N ASP A 137 10.72 -0.51 7.68
CA ASP A 137 10.16 0.83 7.88
C ASP A 137 9.31 1.29 6.68
N GLU A 138 9.79 1.07 5.46
CA GLU A 138 9.03 1.38 4.23
C GLU A 138 7.83 0.45 4.02
N GLU A 139 7.91 -0.80 4.47
CA GLU A 139 6.78 -1.74 4.49
C GLU A 139 5.67 -1.22 5.40
N VAL A 140 6.00 -0.90 6.65
CA VAL A 140 5.06 -0.35 7.64
C VAL A 140 4.47 0.96 7.15
N LEU A 141 5.29 1.86 6.57
CA LEU A 141 4.79 3.10 5.96
C LEU A 141 3.81 2.80 4.80
N GLY A 142 4.16 1.86 3.93
CA GLY A 142 3.33 1.45 2.80
C GLY A 142 2.03 0.75 3.21
N GLU A 143 2.03 0.08 4.36
CA GLU A 143 0.83 -0.50 5.00
C GLU A 143 -0.07 0.58 5.60
N LEU A 144 0.49 1.55 6.34
CA LEU A 144 -0.30 2.67 6.87
C LEU A 144 -1.01 3.43 5.75
N LEU A 145 -0.27 3.77 4.68
CA LEU A 145 -0.82 4.41 3.48
C LEU A 145 -1.77 3.50 2.71
N GLY A 146 -1.56 2.18 2.76
CA GLY A 146 -2.44 1.20 2.13
C GLY A 146 -3.80 1.14 2.80
N ARG A 147 -3.79 0.95 4.13
CA ARG A 147 -5.01 0.89 4.94
C ARG A 147 -5.80 2.19 4.86
N GLU A 148 -5.11 3.33 4.81
CA GLU A 148 -5.75 4.63 4.64
C GLU A 148 -6.48 4.72 3.29
N HIS A 149 -5.82 4.33 2.20
CA HIS A 149 -6.44 4.27 0.89
C HIS A 149 -7.60 3.27 0.82
N ASP A 150 -7.47 2.11 1.47
CA ASP A 150 -8.51 1.08 1.49
C ASP A 150 -9.79 1.60 2.20
N LEU A 151 -9.65 2.47 3.21
CA LEU A 151 -10.80 3.14 3.87
C LEU A 151 -11.52 4.10 2.92
N ASP A 152 -10.77 4.95 2.21
CA ASP A 152 -11.35 5.87 1.23
C ASP A 152 -12.00 5.10 0.07
N PHE A 153 -11.38 3.99 -0.34
CA PHE A 153 -11.91 3.10 -1.37
C PHE A 153 -13.19 2.38 -0.95
N LEU A 154 -13.29 1.93 0.30
CA LEU A 154 -14.52 1.41 0.89
C LEU A 154 -15.61 2.48 0.92
N TRP A 155 -15.29 3.66 1.43
CA TRP A 155 -16.28 4.75 1.56
C TRP A 155 -16.84 5.18 0.19
N ALA A 156 -15.99 5.33 -0.82
CA ALA A 156 -16.41 5.70 -2.17
C ALA A 156 -17.41 4.69 -2.79
N ARG A 157 -17.36 3.41 -2.39
CA ARG A 157 -18.36 2.42 -2.81
C ARG A 157 -19.66 2.58 -2.03
N LEU A 158 -19.57 2.73 -0.71
CA LEU A 158 -20.73 2.81 0.18
C LEU A 158 -21.54 4.10 0.00
N GLU A 159 -20.91 5.18 -0.44
CA GLU A 159 -21.57 6.45 -0.73
C GLU A 159 -22.68 6.32 -1.80
N LYS A 160 -22.57 5.32 -2.68
CA LYS A 160 -23.60 5.00 -3.69
C LYS A 160 -24.90 4.46 -3.08
N GLU A 161 -24.84 3.96 -1.85
CA GLU A 161 -25.97 3.39 -1.11
C GLU A 161 -26.60 4.40 -0.13
N ASN A 162 -26.18 5.67 -0.14
CA ASN A 162 -26.69 6.70 0.80
C ASN A 162 -28.20 6.95 0.72
N SER A 163 -28.83 6.60 -0.41
CA SER A 163 -30.28 6.73 -0.60
C SER A 163 -31.07 5.56 -0.01
N ASP A 164 -30.40 4.47 0.40
CA ASP A 164 -31.05 3.32 1.01
C ASP A 164 -31.31 3.57 2.50
N GLU A 165 -32.58 3.72 2.87
CA GLU A 165 -33.01 3.95 4.24
C GLU A 165 -32.60 2.81 5.18
N ALA A 166 -32.54 1.57 4.68
CA ALA A 166 -32.16 0.42 5.48
C ALA A 166 -30.68 0.45 5.89
N LEU A 167 -29.83 1.16 5.15
CA LEU A 167 -28.40 1.25 5.43
C LEU A 167 -28.00 2.54 6.16
N ARG A 168 -28.91 3.52 6.26
CA ARG A 168 -28.65 4.87 6.79
C ARG A 168 -27.86 4.89 8.10
N ASP A 169 -28.32 4.13 9.10
CA ASP A 169 -27.70 4.12 10.44
C ASP A 169 -26.32 3.46 10.45
N GLU A 170 -26.14 2.37 9.69
CA GLU A 170 -24.85 1.68 9.56
C GLU A 170 -23.84 2.56 8.82
N LEU A 171 -24.26 3.20 7.71
CA LEU A 171 -23.43 4.12 6.92
C LEU A 171 -23.00 5.34 7.73
N ALA A 172 -23.91 5.95 8.50
CA ALA A 172 -23.58 7.08 9.36
C ALA A 172 -22.55 6.72 10.45
N GLN A 173 -22.64 5.51 11.02
CA GLN A 173 -21.66 5.01 11.98
C GLN A 173 -20.31 4.70 11.32
N LEU A 174 -20.32 4.01 10.17
CA LEU A 174 -19.12 3.71 9.40
C LEU A 174 -18.38 4.97 8.95
N GLN A 175 -19.09 5.99 8.48
CA GLN A 175 -18.48 7.25 8.07
C GLN A 175 -17.68 7.89 9.21
N LYS A 176 -18.23 7.89 10.44
CA LYS A 176 -17.55 8.43 11.62
C LYS A 176 -16.30 7.61 11.96
N LEU A 177 -16.38 6.28 11.87
CA LEU A 177 -15.24 5.39 12.13
C LEU A 177 -14.13 5.56 11.08
N ILE A 178 -14.49 5.58 9.80
CA ILE A 178 -13.57 5.80 8.68
C ILE A 178 -12.84 7.13 8.85
N ARG A 179 -13.57 8.23 9.10
CA ARG A 179 -12.95 9.55 9.35
C ARG A 179 -11.98 9.53 10.52
N LYS A 180 -12.38 8.95 11.65
CA LYS A 180 -11.52 8.85 12.85
C LYS A 180 -10.27 8.02 12.59
N ARG A 181 -10.42 6.89 11.91
CA ARG A 181 -9.32 5.96 11.63
C ARG A 181 -8.38 6.49 10.55
N GLY A 182 -8.94 7.02 9.45
CA GLY A 182 -8.19 7.66 8.38
C GLY A 182 -7.29 8.77 8.93
N LYS A 183 -7.83 9.65 9.78
CA LYS A 183 -7.03 10.69 10.45
C LYS A 183 -5.82 10.10 11.21
N ARG A 184 -6.02 9.03 11.98
CA ARG A 184 -4.92 8.38 12.74
C ARG A 184 -3.88 7.75 11.81
N LEU A 185 -4.31 7.06 10.76
CA LEU A 185 -3.41 6.44 9.79
C LEU A 185 -2.58 7.50 9.05
N ARG A 186 -3.21 8.60 8.60
CA ARG A 186 -2.53 9.74 7.98
C ARG A 186 -1.48 10.35 8.92
N THR A 187 -1.84 10.63 10.17
CA THR A 187 -0.89 11.15 11.18
C THR A 187 0.32 10.23 11.35
N ASN A 188 0.08 8.93 11.57
CA ASN A 188 1.15 7.96 11.77
C ASN A 188 2.04 7.82 10.51
N ALA A 189 1.44 7.80 9.32
CA ALA A 189 2.17 7.71 8.07
C ALA A 189 3.07 8.94 7.87
N LEU A 190 2.56 10.15 8.14
CA LEU A 190 3.33 11.38 8.05
C LEU A 190 4.49 11.42 9.06
N GLU A 191 4.28 10.97 10.29
CA GLU A 191 5.33 10.90 11.30
C GLU A 191 6.45 9.92 10.90
N LEU A 192 6.08 8.70 10.53
CA LEU A 192 7.04 7.68 10.08
C LEU A 192 7.76 8.15 8.81
N GLY A 193 7.03 8.73 7.86
CA GLY A 193 7.58 9.33 6.66
C GLY A 193 8.61 10.41 6.96
N ARG A 194 8.33 11.35 7.88
CA ARG A 194 9.31 12.39 8.27
C ARG A 194 10.59 11.79 8.82
N ARG A 195 10.48 10.74 9.65
CA ARG A 195 11.64 10.04 10.22
C ARG A 195 12.45 9.32 9.14
N PHE A 196 11.79 8.56 8.27
CA PHE A 196 12.45 7.79 7.22
C PHE A 196 13.11 8.68 6.16
N TYR A 197 12.43 9.77 5.78
CA TYR A 197 12.86 10.70 4.73
C TYR A 197 13.74 11.87 5.25
N ALA A 198 14.26 11.77 6.48
CA ALA A 198 14.96 12.86 7.16
C ALA A 198 16.32 13.23 6.53
N GLU A 199 17.03 12.26 5.96
CA GLU A 199 18.35 12.53 5.37
C GLU A 199 18.26 13.02 3.91
N PRO A 200 19.27 13.75 3.40
CA PRO A 200 19.31 14.11 1.97
C PRO A 200 19.44 12.86 1.08
N ALA A 201 18.73 12.83 -0.06
CA ALA A 201 18.78 11.68 -0.98
C ALA A 201 20.19 11.25 -1.43
N LYS A 202 21.14 12.20 -1.55
CA LYS A 202 22.54 11.88 -1.87
C LYS A 202 23.25 11.16 -0.72
N ALA A 203 22.93 11.51 0.53
CA ALA A 203 23.48 10.85 1.72
C ALA A 203 22.93 9.42 1.83
N PHE A 204 21.62 9.24 1.63
CA PHE A 204 20.97 7.92 1.60
C PHE A 204 21.65 6.98 0.58
N ALA A 205 21.85 7.45 -0.65
CA ALA A 205 22.51 6.65 -1.68
C ALA A 205 23.99 6.38 -1.39
N LYS A 206 24.71 7.37 -0.83
CA LYS A 206 26.10 7.16 -0.38
C LYS A 206 26.18 6.09 0.70
N ARG A 207 25.26 6.09 1.67
CA ARG A 207 25.17 5.07 2.71
C ARG A 207 24.99 3.67 2.13
N ILE A 208 24.12 3.53 1.15
CA ILE A 208 23.93 2.25 0.44
C ILE A 208 25.18 1.84 -0.35
N SER A 209 25.89 2.79 -0.98
CA SER A 209 27.09 2.49 -1.75
C SER A 209 28.22 1.88 -0.93
N ILE A 210 28.30 2.20 0.37
CA ILE A 210 29.32 1.68 1.29
C ILE A 210 29.20 0.15 1.43
N PHE A 211 27.99 -0.41 1.31
CA PHE A 211 27.77 -1.85 1.46
C PHE A 211 28.33 -2.67 0.29
N VAL A 212 28.51 -2.06 -0.88
CA VAL A 212 29.17 -2.74 -2.01
C VAL A 212 30.68 -2.76 -1.87
N ALA A 213 31.27 -1.67 -1.39
CA ALA A 213 32.72 -1.61 -1.15
C ALA A 213 33.20 -2.59 -0.07
N LYS A 214 32.31 -3.14 0.77
CA LYS A 214 32.63 -4.15 1.79
C LYS A 214 32.56 -5.60 1.29
N ARG A 215 32.10 -5.83 0.06
CA ARG A 215 31.99 -7.17 -0.56
C ARG A 215 33.13 -7.49 -1.53
N THR A 216 33.91 -6.48 -1.92
CA THR A 216 35.22 -6.61 -2.57
C THR A 216 36.30 -6.74 -1.52
#